data_AF-X1GU20-F1
#
_entry.id   AF-X1GU20-F1
#
_cell.length_a   1.000
_cell.length_b   1.000
_cell.length_c   1.000
_cell.angle_alpha   90.00
_cell.angle_beta   90.00
_cell.angle_gamma   90.00
#
_symmetry.space_group_name_H-M   'P 1'
#
loop_
_entity.id
_entity.type
_entity.pdbx_description
1 polymer ?
#
loop_
_entity_poly.entity_id
_entity_poly.type
_entity_poly.pdbx_seq_one_letter_code
_entity_poly.pdbx_strand_id
1 'polypeptide(L)'
;MSVTKNDYSKLIKVMSDVFGSFSLGEDLMRSTTPKEIKEVEKEKVSVTATMGGGIFVHVKNGRVIKTDPLTIPDDVRQYEIEARGKVFKPPRKCLPDMWAHGYRRWVYDSSRVRYPLKRVGLSIPCQAHHIRLKVILF
;
A
#
# COMPACT_ATOMS: atom_id res chain seq x y z
N MET A 1 -20.01 32.66 -41.59
CA MET A 1 -20.17 31.27 -42.08
C MET A 1 -19.44 30.35 -41.12
N SER A 2 -20.18 29.60 -40.31
CA SER A 2 -19.67 28.69 -39.28
C SER A 2 -19.25 27.36 -39.91
N VAL A 3 -17.95 27.08 -39.89
CA VAL A 3 -17.38 25.80 -40.31
C VAL A 3 -17.79 24.72 -39.30
N THR A 4 -18.49 23.70 -39.78
CA THR A 4 -19.13 22.65 -38.96
C THR A 4 -18.17 21.52 -38.57
N LYS A 5 -18.44 20.86 -37.44
CA LYS A 5 -17.71 19.71 -36.82
C LYS A 5 -17.19 18.59 -37.74
N ASN A 6 -17.63 18.53 -39.00
CA ASN A 6 -17.37 17.42 -39.92
C ASN A 6 -15.99 17.46 -40.60
N ASP A 7 -15.29 18.59 -40.61
CA ASP A 7 -13.99 18.74 -41.28
C ASP A 7 -12.80 18.31 -40.40
N TYR A 8 -12.94 18.38 -39.08
CA TYR A 8 -11.91 17.93 -38.13
C TYR A 8 -11.69 16.41 -38.16
N SER A 9 -12.71 15.61 -38.48
CA SER A 9 -12.60 14.14 -38.55
C SER A 9 -11.72 13.66 -39.71
N LYS A 10 -11.75 14.38 -40.85
CA LYS A 10 -10.90 14.11 -42.02
C LYS A 10 -9.45 14.52 -41.74
N LEU A 11 -9.24 15.68 -41.13
CA LEU A 11 -7.91 16.14 -40.74
C LEU A 11 -7.24 15.22 -39.70
N ILE A 12 -8.02 14.70 -38.73
CA ILE A 12 -7.51 13.78 -37.70
C ILE A 12 -7.12 12.43 -38.33
N LYS A 13 -7.88 11.92 -39.30
CA LYS A 13 -7.54 10.70 -40.05
C LYS A 13 -6.24 10.86 -40.87
N VAL A 14 -6.10 11.99 -41.55
CA VAL A 14 -4.89 12.29 -42.33
C VAL A 14 -3.68 12.46 -41.41
N MET A 15 -3.84 13.11 -40.25
CA MET A 15 -2.77 13.24 -39.26
C MET A 15 -2.37 11.90 -38.64
N SER A 16 -3.31 10.98 -38.37
CA SER A 16 -3.01 9.65 -37.84
C SER A 16 -2.32 8.74 -38.86
N ASP A 17 -2.70 8.86 -40.14
CA ASP A 17 -2.13 8.07 -41.22
C ASP A 17 -0.72 8.55 -41.60
N VAL A 18 -0.40 9.83 -41.37
CA VAL A 18 0.92 10.43 -41.64
C VAL A 18 1.93 10.21 -40.51
N PHE A 19 1.49 10.15 -39.25
CA PHE A 19 2.38 10.06 -38.07
C PHE A 19 2.43 8.68 -37.41
N GLY A 20 1.98 7.64 -38.08
CA GLY A 20 1.99 6.27 -37.55
C GLY A 20 3.39 5.64 -37.44
N SER A 21 4.21 6.05 -36.46
CA SER A 21 5.15 5.17 -35.75
C SER A 21 5.77 5.82 -34.50
N PHE A 22 5.38 5.30 -33.34
CA PHE A 22 6.29 4.81 -32.29
C PHE A 22 7.03 5.84 -31.40
N SER A 23 6.42 6.18 -30.26
CA SER A 23 7.09 6.11 -28.96
C SER A 23 6.61 4.84 -28.24
N LEU A 24 7.47 3.82 -28.14
CA LEU A 24 7.21 2.50 -27.51
C LEU A 24 6.84 2.58 -26.00
N GLY A 25 6.58 3.77 -25.45
CA GLY A 25 6.30 4.02 -24.04
C GLY A 25 4.86 4.43 -23.69
N GLU A 26 4.05 4.87 -24.66
CA GLU A 26 2.76 5.52 -24.36
C GLU A 26 1.52 4.68 -24.75
N ASP A 27 1.67 3.71 -25.65
CA ASP A 27 0.55 2.85 -26.10
C ASP A 27 0.22 1.69 -25.13
N LEU A 28 1.09 1.38 -24.16
CA LEU A 28 0.76 0.40 -23.11
C LEU A 28 -0.24 0.94 -22.06
N MET A 29 -0.59 2.23 -22.13
CA MET A 29 -1.47 2.92 -21.16
C MET A 29 -2.90 3.16 -21.68
N ARG A 30 -3.26 2.76 -22.91
CA ARG A 30 -4.48 3.26 -23.57
C ARG A 30 -5.58 2.24 -23.89
N SER A 31 -5.44 0.97 -23.50
CA SER A 31 -6.52 -0.03 -23.67
C SER A 31 -7.46 -0.15 -22.45
N THR A 32 -7.19 0.52 -21.34
CA THR A 32 -8.08 0.46 -20.16
C THR A 32 -9.04 1.65 -20.17
N THR A 33 -10.33 1.40 -19.94
CA THR A 33 -11.26 2.51 -19.75
C THR A 33 -10.86 3.30 -18.48
N PRO A 34 -10.96 4.64 -18.46
CA PRO A 34 -10.52 5.46 -17.31
C PRO A 34 -11.26 5.15 -16.00
N LYS A 35 -12.40 4.43 -16.06
CA LYS A 35 -13.17 3.97 -14.92
C LYS A 35 -12.68 2.62 -14.37
N GLU A 36 -12.09 1.77 -15.20
CA GLU A 36 -11.51 0.49 -14.78
C GLU A 36 -10.07 0.65 -14.25
N ILE A 37 -9.27 1.61 -14.72
CA ILE A 37 -8.02 2.04 -14.04
C ILE A 37 -8.33 2.56 -12.62
N LYS A 38 -9.46 3.26 -12.45
CA LYS A 38 -9.95 3.75 -11.15
C LYS A 38 -10.36 2.64 -10.18
N GLU A 39 -10.65 1.44 -10.67
CA GLU A 39 -10.96 0.27 -9.85
C GLU A 39 -9.78 -0.70 -9.68
N VAL A 40 -8.86 -0.76 -10.64
CA VAL A 40 -7.63 -1.59 -10.61
C VAL A 40 -6.62 -1.07 -9.58
N GLU A 41 -6.73 0.20 -9.19
CA GLU A 41 -5.98 0.82 -8.11
C GLU A 41 -6.64 0.70 -6.72
N LYS A 42 -7.73 -0.08 -6.56
CA LYS A 42 -8.51 -0.21 -5.31
C LYS A 42 -7.60 -0.41 -4.10
N GLU A 43 -7.48 0.64 -3.31
CA GLU A 43 -6.73 0.68 -2.07
C GLU A 43 -7.41 -0.25 -1.06
N LYS A 44 -6.76 -1.37 -0.73
CA LYS A 44 -7.25 -2.29 0.29
C LYS A 44 -6.83 -1.77 1.65
N VAL A 45 -7.81 -1.44 2.49
CA VAL A 45 -7.58 -1.09 3.88
C VAL A 45 -7.57 -2.37 4.71
N SER A 46 -6.46 -2.64 5.39
CA SER A 46 -6.29 -3.76 6.31
C SER A 46 -6.04 -3.22 7.72
N VAL A 47 -6.43 -3.98 8.75
CA VAL A 47 -6.17 -3.62 10.15
C VAL A 47 -5.01 -4.45 10.66
N THR A 48 -4.02 -3.79 11.28
CA THR A 48 -2.89 -4.45 11.93
C THR A 48 -2.64 -3.80 13.28
N ALA A 49 -2.14 -4.60 14.22
CA ALA A 49 -1.62 -4.11 15.49
C ALA A 49 -0.10 -4.14 15.46
N THR A 50 0.52 -3.08 15.98
CA THR A 50 1.96 -3.01 16.26
C THR A 50 2.16 -2.85 17.77
N MET A 51 3.40 -2.98 18.23
CA MET A 51 3.75 -2.64 19.62
C MET A 51 3.39 -1.18 19.99
N GLY A 52 3.35 -0.29 19.00
CA GLY A 52 2.99 1.13 19.16
C GLY A 52 1.50 1.44 18.97
N GLY A 53 0.64 0.42 18.95
CA GLY A 53 -0.80 0.57 18.79
C GLY A 53 -1.34 0.06 17.45
N GLY A 54 -2.68 0.12 17.33
CA GLY A 54 -3.43 -0.31 16.15
C GLY A 54 -3.43 0.73 15.04
N ILE A 55 -3.31 0.27 13.80
CA ILE A 55 -3.22 1.10 12.60
C ILE A 55 -4.04 0.53 11.45
N PHE A 56 -4.55 1.43 10.61
CA PHE A 56 -5.07 1.09 9.30
C PHE A 56 -3.94 1.13 8.28
N VAL A 57 -3.78 0.05 7.53
CA VAL A 57 -2.74 -0.12 6.52
C VAL A 57 -3.39 -0.10 5.16
N HIS A 58 -2.98 0.87 4.35
CA HIS A 58 -3.47 1.02 3.00
C HIS A 58 -2.53 0.31 2.03
N VAL A 59 -3.04 -0.72 1.36
CA VAL A 59 -2.28 -1.58 0.45
C VAL A 59 -2.79 -1.39 -0.97
N LYS A 60 -1.89 -1.09 -1.89
CA LYS A 60 -2.16 -1.00 -3.33
C LYS A 60 -1.04 -1.69 -4.08
N ASN A 61 -1.40 -2.48 -5.08
CA ASN A 61 -0.43 -3.25 -5.88
C ASN A 61 0.52 -4.10 -5.01
N GLY A 62 -0.01 -4.68 -3.92
CA GLY A 62 0.77 -5.50 -2.97
C GLY A 62 1.80 -4.72 -2.14
N ARG A 63 1.79 -3.38 -2.18
CA ARG A 63 2.68 -2.53 -1.39
C ARG A 63 1.89 -1.64 -0.44
N VAL A 64 2.45 -1.40 0.73
CA VAL A 64 1.93 -0.43 1.70
C VAL A 64 2.20 0.97 1.18
N ILE A 65 1.14 1.76 1.00
CA ILE A 65 1.22 3.17 0.58
C ILE A 65 1.38 4.05 1.81
N LYS A 66 0.47 3.87 2.79
CA LYS A 66 0.37 4.71 3.98
C LYS A 66 -0.21 3.92 5.14
N THR A 67 -0.06 4.52 6.30
CA THR A 67 -0.56 4.02 7.57
C THR A 67 -1.33 5.13 8.25
N ASP A 68 -2.59 4.88 8.59
CA ASP A 68 -3.45 5.85 9.26
C ASP A 68 -3.75 5.39 10.70
N PRO A 69 -3.94 6.33 11.65
CA PRO A 69 -4.44 6.02 12.99
C PRO A 69 -5.76 5.25 12.96
N LEU A 70 -5.91 4.28 13.87
CA LEU A 70 -7.17 3.55 14.01
C LEU A 70 -8.27 4.50 14.51
N THR A 71 -9.35 4.59 13.76
CA THR A 71 -10.53 5.40 14.10
C THR A 71 -11.60 4.50 14.70
N ILE A 72 -12.20 4.95 15.80
CA ILE A 72 -13.23 4.19 16.52
C ILE A 72 -14.59 4.52 15.90
N PRO A 73 -15.35 3.55 15.37
CA PRO A 73 -16.66 3.79 14.76
C PRO A 73 -17.66 4.29 15.80
N ASP A 74 -18.63 5.11 15.39
CA ASP A 74 -19.57 5.79 16.29
C ASP A 74 -20.44 4.84 17.12
N ASP A 75 -20.67 3.64 16.61
CA ASP A 75 -21.45 2.59 17.28
C ASP A 75 -20.78 2.05 18.56
N VAL A 76 -19.48 2.33 18.77
CA VAL A 76 -18.74 1.88 19.96
C VAL A 76 -18.91 2.89 21.09
N ARG A 77 -19.49 2.44 22.19
CA ARG A 77 -19.65 3.25 23.41
C ARG A 77 -18.29 3.60 24.02
N GLN A 78 -18.06 4.89 24.30
CA GLN A 78 -16.91 5.38 25.05
C GLN A 78 -17.31 5.68 26.50
N TYR A 79 -16.33 5.68 27.40
CA TYR A 79 -16.54 6.14 28.77
C TYR A 79 -16.61 7.66 28.80
N GLU A 80 -17.35 8.19 29.77
CA GLU A 80 -17.48 9.62 30.02
C GLU A 80 -17.20 9.87 31.50
N ILE A 81 -16.45 10.93 31.80
CA ILE A 81 -16.08 11.29 33.17
C ILE A 81 -16.63 12.69 33.45
N GLU A 82 -17.50 12.79 34.45
CA GLU A 82 -18.02 14.07 34.93
C GLU A 82 -17.16 14.56 36.10
N ALA A 83 -16.55 15.74 35.93
CA ALA A 83 -15.77 16.36 36.99
C ALA A 83 -15.80 17.89 36.88
N ARG A 84 -15.94 18.58 38.01
CA ARG A 84 -15.92 20.06 38.07
C ARG A 84 -16.94 20.72 37.12
N GLY A 85 -18.13 20.12 37.01
CA GLY A 85 -19.21 20.60 36.13
C GLY A 85 -18.93 20.45 34.63
N LYS A 86 -17.91 19.67 34.25
CA LYS A 86 -17.57 19.40 32.84
C LYS A 86 -17.63 17.89 32.57
N VAL A 87 -18.01 17.54 31.34
CA VAL A 87 -18.00 16.16 30.84
C VAL A 87 -16.75 15.97 29.97
N PHE A 88 -15.88 15.06 30.37
CA PHE A 88 -14.67 14.69 29.63
C PHE A 88 -14.92 13.41 28.84
N LYS A 89 -14.66 13.45 27.53
CA LYS A 89 -14.75 12.30 26.63
C LYS A 89 -13.41 12.06 25.93
N PRO A 90 -12.95 10.81 25.80
CA PRO A 90 -11.74 10.51 25.06
C PRO A 90 -11.93 10.75 23.55
N PRO A 91 -10.88 11.12 22.81
CA PRO A 91 -10.98 11.25 21.36
C PRO A 91 -11.32 9.91 20.70
N ARG A 92 -12.09 9.95 19.60
CA ARG A 92 -12.49 8.74 18.83
C ARG A 92 -11.41 8.21 17.88
N LYS A 93 -10.14 8.34 18.28
CA LYS A 93 -8.99 7.90 17.49
C LYS A 93 -7.93 7.32 18.42
N CYS A 94 -7.39 6.16 18.06
CA CYS A 94 -6.21 5.60 18.69
C CYS A 94 -4.98 6.16 17.98
N LEU A 95 -4.26 7.05 18.67
CA LEU A 95 -3.05 7.65 18.14
C LEU A 95 -1.90 6.63 18.23
N PRO A 96 -1.30 6.21 17.11
CA PRO A 96 -0.16 5.32 17.12
C PRO A 96 1.10 6.04 17.64
N ASP A 97 2.04 5.28 18.18
CA ASP A 97 3.37 5.78 18.50
C ASP A 97 4.17 6.13 17.22
N MET A 98 5.25 6.89 17.39
CA MET A 98 6.16 7.31 16.31
C MET A 98 6.65 6.13 15.47
N TRP A 99 6.97 5.00 16.11
CA TRP A 99 7.44 3.79 15.42
C TRP A 99 6.39 3.20 14.49
N ALA A 100 5.11 3.24 14.88
CA ALA A 100 4.03 2.70 14.08
C ALA A 100 3.80 3.51 12.79
N HIS A 101 4.04 4.83 12.83
CA HIS A 101 4.02 5.67 11.63
C HIS A 101 5.19 5.36 10.69
N GLY A 102 6.37 5.06 11.25
CA GLY A 102 7.59 4.75 10.51
C GLY A 102 7.69 3.32 9.97
N TYR A 103 6.75 2.42 10.31
CA TYR A 103 6.88 0.97 10.08
C TYR A 103 7.02 0.59 8.60
N ARG A 104 6.42 1.39 7.69
CA ARG A 104 6.58 1.21 6.24
C ARG A 104 8.06 1.23 5.81
N ARG A 105 8.88 2.06 6.45
CA ARG A 105 10.32 2.15 6.15
C ARG A 105 11.05 0.87 6.52
N TRP A 106 10.74 0.26 7.66
CA TRP A 106 11.37 -0.98 8.11
C TRP A 106 11.00 -2.19 7.25
N VAL A 107 9.76 -2.24 6.76
CA VAL A 107 9.30 -3.31 5.87
C VAL A 107 10.05 -3.27 4.53
N TYR A 108 10.30 -2.08 3.99
CA TYR A 108 10.96 -1.88 2.69
C TYR A 108 12.43 -1.47 2.79
N ASP A 109 13.05 -1.68 3.94
CA ASP A 109 14.45 -1.30 4.14
C ASP A 109 15.38 -2.20 3.31
N SER A 110 16.40 -1.60 2.68
CA SER A 110 17.37 -2.33 1.87
C SER A 110 18.24 -3.28 2.68
N SER A 111 18.39 -3.06 3.98
CA SER A 111 19.15 -3.93 4.89
C SER A 111 18.36 -5.18 5.33
N ARG A 112 17.09 -5.32 4.95
CA ARG A 112 16.26 -6.47 5.30
C ARG A 112 16.86 -7.77 4.73
N VAL A 113 17.07 -8.75 5.61
CA VAL A 113 17.58 -10.09 5.23
C VAL A 113 16.54 -10.78 4.33
N ARG A 114 16.90 -11.01 3.06
CA ARG A 114 15.99 -11.57 2.04
C ARG A 114 15.86 -13.08 2.09
N TYR A 115 16.90 -13.77 2.55
CA TYR A 115 16.98 -15.22 2.57
C TYR A 115 17.80 -15.69 3.77
N PRO A 116 17.58 -16.91 4.26
CA PRO A 116 18.39 -17.47 5.35
C PRO A 116 19.87 -17.50 4.95
N LEU A 117 20.73 -16.99 5.84
CA LEU A 117 22.17 -16.94 5.64
C LEU A 117 22.84 -18.09 6.40
N LYS A 118 23.80 -18.75 5.77
CA LYS A 118 24.69 -19.71 6.44
C LYS A 118 25.96 -18.99 6.88
N ARG A 119 26.35 -19.16 8.14
CA ARG A 119 27.62 -18.62 8.67
C ARG A 119 28.81 -19.32 8.01
N VAL A 120 29.76 -18.55 7.46
CA VAL A 120 31.02 -19.05 6.93
C VAL A 120 31.91 -19.51 8.10
N GLY A 121 32.41 -20.76 8.04
CA GLY A 121 33.17 -21.39 9.13
C GLY A 121 32.34 -22.22 10.10
N LEU A 122 31.01 -22.28 9.94
CA LEU A 122 30.18 -23.26 10.66
C LEU A 122 30.25 -24.62 9.96
N SER A 123 31.30 -25.40 10.26
CA SER A 123 31.36 -26.83 9.98
C SER A 123 30.66 -27.57 11.11
N ILE A 124 29.44 -28.04 10.87
CA ILE A 124 28.77 -28.94 11.81
C ILE A 124 29.58 -30.25 11.77
N PRO A 125 30.18 -30.71 12.89
CA PRO A 125 30.84 -32.02 12.89
C PRO A 125 29.81 -33.08 12.50
N CYS A 126 30.26 -34.01 11.66
CA CYS A 126 29.50 -35.12 11.11
C CYS A 126 28.95 -36.04 12.21
N GLN A 127 27.88 -35.62 12.90
CA GLN A 127 27.03 -36.45 13.75
C GLN A 127 25.72 -35.71 14.07
N ALA A 128 24.97 -35.37 13.03
CA ALA A 128 23.59 -34.95 13.17
C ALA A 128 22.79 -35.50 11.99
N HIS A 129 22.68 -36.82 11.92
CA HIS A 129 21.58 -37.43 11.18
C HIS A 129 20.28 -36.83 11.76
N HIS A 130 19.56 -36.03 10.96
CA HIS A 130 18.24 -35.45 11.26
C HIS A 130 18.17 -34.06 11.92
N ILE A 131 19.01 -33.10 11.53
CA ILE A 131 18.60 -31.70 11.65
C ILE A 131 18.07 -31.23 10.29
N ARG A 132 16.78 -31.52 10.03
CA ARG A 132 16.03 -30.77 9.01
C ARG A 132 16.05 -29.31 9.45
N LEU A 133 16.60 -28.42 8.62
CA LEU A 133 16.45 -26.98 8.78
C LEU A 133 14.96 -26.62 8.75
N LYS A 134 14.29 -26.74 9.89
CA LYS A 134 13.02 -26.06 10.14
C LYS A 134 13.39 -24.60 10.29
N VAL A 135 13.31 -23.87 9.19
CA VAL A 135 13.23 -22.42 9.21
C VAL A 135 11.99 -22.08 10.04
N ILE A 136 12.20 -21.73 11.31
CA ILE A 136 11.17 -21.13 12.15
C ILE A 136 11.06 -19.68 11.65
N LEU A 137 10.19 -19.48 10.66
CA LEU A 137 9.64 -18.16 10.34
C LEU A 137 8.56 -17.89 11.40
N PHE A 138 8.75 -16.83 12.18
CA PHE A 138 7.68 -16.20 12.96
C PHE A 138 6.73 -15.44 12.03
#